data_AF-A0A2J7RAZ4-F1
#
_entry.id   AF-A0A2J7RAZ4-F1
#
_cell.length_a   1.000
_cell.length_b   1.000
_cell.length_c   1.000
_cell.angle_alpha   90.00
_cell.angle_beta   90.00
_cell.angle_gamma   90.00
#
_symmetry.space_group_name_H-M   'P 1'
#
loop_
_entity.id
_entity.type
_entity.pdbx_description
1 polymer ?
#
loop_
_entity_poly.entity_id
_entity_poly.type
_entity_poly.pdbx_seq_one_letter_code
_entity_poly.pdbx_strand_id
1 'polypeptide(L)'
;MKLLDLEPDSKWTLLTSVLLMQAIDRQKYQDDTFSKLSQLIRVDPHRSGYFRDLWSRYKMEYAIDKYSESKQNIDLSCLNLTSMYHCHYLSYVHTVDLSNNNLSCRSLPQLHPLQCCQVLKLENNNIESLRGMPTLMSLHILSLRSNIISSAEEVKFLQLCTHLSSVDLSDNPAAKDEMLQELVKTFLLSVKMLNMSPL
;
A
#
# COMPACT_ATOMS: atom_id res chain seq x y z
N MET A 1 -15.02 -38.26 6.41
CA MET A 1 -15.23 -37.65 5.09
C MET A 1 -15.40 -36.16 5.31
N LYS A 2 -14.50 -35.30 4.81
CA LYS A 2 -14.64 -33.86 4.98
C LYS A 2 -15.50 -33.31 3.85
N LEU A 3 -16.31 -32.28 4.12
CA LEU A 3 -17.22 -31.68 3.14
C LEU A 3 -16.49 -31.16 1.89
N LEU A 4 -15.25 -30.70 2.05
CA LEU A 4 -14.36 -30.29 0.96
C LEU A 4 -13.97 -31.45 0.03
N ASP A 5 -13.98 -32.69 0.52
CA ASP A 5 -13.70 -33.88 -0.31
C ASP A 5 -14.92 -34.27 -1.16
N LEU A 6 -16.12 -33.80 -0.78
CA LEU A 6 -17.39 -34.04 -1.47
C LEU A 6 -17.70 -32.96 -2.51
N GLU A 7 -17.38 -31.70 -2.20
CA GLU A 7 -17.60 -30.55 -3.09
C GLU A 7 -16.38 -29.60 -3.08
N PRO A 8 -15.31 -29.92 -3.82
CA PRO A 8 -14.05 -29.17 -3.77
C PRO A 8 -14.20 -27.71 -4.25
N ASP A 9 -15.16 -27.44 -5.13
CA ASP A 9 -15.43 -26.11 -5.70
C ASP A 9 -16.55 -25.35 -4.96
N SER A 10 -16.99 -25.85 -3.80
CA SER A 10 -18.01 -25.15 -3.03
C SER A 10 -17.41 -23.89 -2.39
N LYS A 11 -17.67 -22.73 -2.99
CA LYS A 11 -17.15 -21.42 -2.56
C LYS A 11 -17.34 -21.11 -1.08
N TRP A 12 -18.44 -21.58 -0.48
CA TRP A 12 -18.71 -21.38 0.93
C TRP A 12 -17.80 -22.23 1.80
N THR A 13 -17.54 -23.48 1.41
CA THR A 13 -16.61 -24.35 2.16
C THR A 13 -15.18 -23.84 2.09
N LEU A 14 -14.75 -23.32 0.93
CA LEU A 14 -13.44 -22.71 0.76
C LEU A 14 -13.30 -21.45 1.62
N LEU A 15 -14.30 -20.55 1.59
CA LEU A 15 -14.28 -19.34 2.41
C LEU A 15 -14.33 -19.66 3.91
N THR A 16 -15.21 -20.56 4.34
CA THR A 16 -15.28 -20.99 5.74
C THR A 16 -13.96 -21.63 6.18
N SER A 17 -13.31 -22.42 5.32
CA SER A 17 -11.99 -22.98 5.60
C SER A 17 -10.95 -21.87 5.81
N VAL A 18 -10.94 -20.82 4.99
CA VAL A 18 -10.07 -19.65 5.17
C VAL A 18 -10.32 -18.99 6.53
N LEU A 19 -11.59 -18.72 6.86
CA LEU A 19 -11.95 -18.09 8.13
C LEU A 19 -11.52 -18.94 9.34
N LEU A 20 -11.71 -20.26 9.28
CA LEU A 20 -11.32 -21.17 10.36
C LEU A 20 -9.80 -21.26 10.51
N MET A 21 -9.04 -21.30 9.42
CA MET A 21 -7.57 -21.30 9.47
C MET A 21 -7.05 -20.02 10.15
N GLN A 22 -7.64 -18.87 9.82
CA GLN A 22 -7.29 -17.59 10.46
C GLN A 22 -7.68 -17.55 11.94
N ALA A 23 -8.81 -18.14 12.31
CA ALA A 23 -9.30 -18.17 13.69
C ALA A 23 -8.53 -19.14 14.59
N ILE A 24 -8.06 -20.27 14.05
CA ILE A 24 -7.36 -21.31 14.83
C ILE A 24 -5.89 -20.95 15.00
N ASP A 25 -5.18 -20.77 13.89
CA ASP A 25 -3.75 -20.45 13.88
C ASP A 25 -3.35 -19.87 12.53
N ARG A 26 -3.39 -18.54 12.42
CA ARG A 26 -3.05 -17.87 11.18
C ARG A 26 -1.62 -18.13 10.73
N GLN A 27 -0.66 -18.26 11.64
CA GLN A 27 0.76 -18.40 11.30
C GLN A 27 1.04 -19.79 10.70
N LYS A 28 0.47 -20.84 11.30
CA LYS A 28 0.63 -22.22 10.80
C LYS A 28 -0.02 -22.43 9.43
N TYR A 29 -1.19 -21.85 9.17
CA TYR A 29 -1.97 -22.08 7.95
C TYR A 29 -1.81 -20.96 6.91
N GLN A 30 -0.68 -20.26 6.91
CA GLN A 30 -0.45 -19.13 6.01
C GLN A 30 -0.54 -19.54 4.53
N ASP A 31 0.21 -20.55 4.12
CA ASP A 31 0.25 -20.99 2.72
C ASP A 31 -1.08 -21.58 2.25
N ASP A 32 -1.72 -22.38 3.11
CA ASP A 32 -3.04 -22.95 2.85
C ASP A 32 -4.11 -21.86 2.68
N THR A 33 -4.03 -20.78 3.47
CA THR A 33 -4.91 -19.61 3.35
C THR A 33 -4.80 -18.99 1.96
N PHE A 34 -3.57 -18.69 1.51
CA PHE A 34 -3.36 -18.03 0.22
C PHE A 34 -3.65 -18.96 -0.97
N SER A 35 -3.40 -20.26 -0.82
CA SER A 35 -3.81 -21.28 -1.80
C SER A 35 -5.34 -21.30 -1.97
N LYS A 36 -6.08 -21.32 -0.87
CA LYS A 36 -7.57 -21.32 -0.89
C LYS A 36 -8.14 -19.98 -1.37
N LEU A 37 -7.54 -18.85 -1.02
CA LEU A 37 -7.93 -17.55 -1.60
C LEU A 37 -7.72 -17.51 -3.12
N SER A 38 -6.62 -18.09 -3.61
CA SER A 38 -6.38 -18.21 -5.05
C SER A 38 -7.43 -19.08 -5.74
N GLN A 39 -7.86 -20.17 -5.10
CA GLN A 39 -8.96 -21.01 -5.60
C GLN A 39 -10.30 -20.25 -5.60
N LEU A 40 -10.61 -19.52 -4.53
CA LEU A 40 -11.83 -18.70 -4.42
C LEU A 40 -11.93 -17.66 -5.54
N ILE A 41 -10.82 -17.01 -5.92
CA ILE A 41 -10.78 -16.06 -7.03
C ILE A 41 -11.14 -16.74 -8.36
N ARG A 42 -10.75 -18.00 -8.55
CA ARG A 42 -11.06 -18.77 -9.77
C ARG A 42 -12.52 -19.24 -9.79
N VAL A 43 -13.03 -19.70 -8.65
CA VAL A 43 -14.37 -20.30 -8.51
C VAL A 43 -15.48 -19.23 -8.47
N ASP A 44 -15.23 -18.07 -7.85
CA ASP A 44 -16.19 -16.96 -7.77
C ASP A 44 -15.55 -15.64 -8.27
N PRO A 45 -15.33 -15.50 -9.59
CA PRO A 45 -14.63 -14.35 -10.16
C PRO A 45 -15.35 -13.02 -9.93
N HIS A 46 -16.69 -13.05 -9.77
CA HIS A 46 -17.49 -11.86 -9.45
C HIS A 46 -17.11 -11.25 -8.09
N ARG A 47 -16.54 -12.03 -7.15
CA ARG A 47 -16.06 -11.57 -5.84
C ARG A 47 -14.55 -11.49 -5.73
N SER A 48 -13.83 -11.58 -6.86
CA SER A 48 -12.37 -11.53 -6.89
C SER A 48 -11.78 -10.30 -6.18
N GLY A 49 -12.41 -9.12 -6.28
CA GLY A 49 -12.01 -7.92 -5.54
C GLY A 49 -12.03 -8.12 -4.03
N TYR A 50 -13.11 -8.68 -3.49
CA TYR A 50 -13.24 -9.00 -2.06
C TYR A 50 -12.14 -9.97 -1.58
N PHE A 51 -11.83 -11.00 -2.37
CA PHE A 51 -10.78 -11.95 -2.01
C PHE A 51 -9.36 -11.34 -2.10
N ARG A 52 -9.12 -10.41 -3.02
CA ARG A 52 -7.85 -9.64 -3.09
C ARG A 52 -7.71 -8.67 -1.92
N ASP A 53 -8.81 -8.10 -1.45
CA ASP A 53 -8.82 -7.28 -0.25
C ASP A 53 -8.57 -8.13 1.01
N LEU A 54 -9.19 -9.32 1.12
CA LEU A 54 -8.85 -10.28 2.18
C LEU A 54 -7.38 -10.72 2.12
N TRP A 55 -6.85 -10.95 0.92
CA TRP A 55 -5.44 -11.25 0.73
C TRP A 55 -4.56 -10.14 1.30
N SER A 56 -4.86 -8.89 0.94
CA SER A 56 -4.14 -7.71 1.40
C SER A 56 -4.18 -7.60 2.93
N ARG A 57 -5.37 -7.78 3.51
CA ARG A 57 -5.57 -7.79 4.96
C ARG A 57 -4.68 -8.81 5.65
N TYR A 58 -4.74 -10.07 5.24
CA TYR A 58 -3.97 -11.13 5.89
C TYR A 58 -2.47 -10.95 5.68
N LYS A 59 -2.01 -10.56 4.48
CA LYS A 59 -0.59 -10.25 4.24
C LYS A 59 -0.07 -9.16 5.18
N MET A 60 -0.85 -8.10 5.41
CA MET A 60 -0.48 -7.06 6.37
C MET A 60 -0.49 -7.58 7.80
N GLU A 61 -1.51 -8.33 8.23
CA GLU A 61 -1.53 -8.96 9.57
C GLU A 61 -0.28 -9.84 9.79
N TYR A 62 0.11 -10.64 8.81
CA TYR A 62 1.34 -11.45 8.88
C TYR A 62 2.62 -10.63 8.96
N ALA A 63 2.71 -9.54 8.19
CA ALA A 63 3.87 -8.67 8.21
C ALA A 63 3.98 -7.92 9.55
N ILE A 64 2.85 -7.47 10.10
CA ILE A 64 2.77 -6.81 11.41
C ILE A 64 3.10 -7.79 12.53
N ASP A 65 2.64 -9.04 12.48
CA ASP A 65 3.00 -10.06 13.47
C ASP A 65 4.50 -10.38 13.49
N LYS A 66 5.13 -10.36 12.30
CA LYS A 66 6.57 -10.56 12.17
C LYS A 66 7.37 -9.29 12.49
N TYR A 67 6.70 -8.14 12.50
CA TYR A 67 7.31 -6.87 12.81
C TYR A 67 7.65 -6.81 14.30
N SER A 68 8.88 -6.44 14.60
CA SER A 68 9.33 -6.13 15.96
C SER A 68 9.40 -4.61 16.09
N GLU A 69 8.78 -4.07 17.13
CA GLU A 69 8.76 -2.63 17.44
C GLU A 69 10.17 -2.00 17.47
N SER A 70 11.20 -2.80 17.74
CA SER A 70 12.60 -2.39 17.73
C SER A 70 13.12 -1.87 16.38
N LYS A 71 12.52 -2.29 15.25
CA LYS A 71 13.10 -2.05 13.93
C LYS A 71 12.72 -0.71 13.31
N GLN A 72 11.67 -0.02 13.79
CA GLN A 72 11.14 1.26 13.29
C GLN A 72 10.94 1.38 11.76
N ASN A 73 11.15 0.29 11.03
CA ASN A 73 11.14 0.17 9.59
C ASN A 73 10.35 -1.09 9.27
N ILE A 74 9.31 -0.96 8.45
CA ILE A 74 8.50 -2.09 8.01
C ILE A 74 8.59 -2.22 6.49
N ASP A 75 8.83 -3.45 6.05
CA ASP A 75 8.81 -3.82 4.65
C ASP A 75 7.48 -4.51 4.33
N LEU A 76 6.69 -3.88 3.47
CA LEU A 76 5.42 -4.36 2.94
C LEU A 76 5.46 -4.42 1.40
N SER A 77 6.67 -4.51 0.83
CA SER A 77 6.87 -4.56 -0.61
C SER A 77 6.51 -5.95 -1.20
N CYS A 78 6.13 -5.98 -2.48
CA CYS A 78 5.88 -7.23 -3.22
C CYS A 78 4.79 -8.15 -2.59
N LEU A 79 3.79 -7.58 -1.93
CA LEU A 79 2.74 -8.35 -1.24
C LEU A 79 1.43 -8.46 -2.04
N ASN A 80 1.37 -7.85 -3.24
CA ASN A 80 0.19 -7.72 -4.09
C ASN A 80 -0.99 -7.04 -3.37
N LEU A 81 -0.69 -6.02 -2.55
CA LEU A 81 -1.72 -5.29 -1.79
C LEU A 81 -2.59 -4.46 -2.73
N THR A 82 -3.91 -4.59 -2.63
CA THR A 82 -4.90 -3.72 -3.29
C THR A 82 -5.44 -2.64 -2.36
N SER A 83 -5.42 -2.92 -1.05
CA SER A 83 -5.98 -2.07 0.00
C SER A 83 -5.12 -2.16 1.26
N MET A 84 -5.13 -1.10 2.06
CA MET A 84 -4.39 -1.04 3.32
C MET A 84 -5.28 -1.38 4.51
N TYR A 85 -4.76 -2.18 5.43
CA TYR A 85 -5.46 -2.60 6.65
C TYR A 85 -4.58 -2.42 7.87
N HIS A 86 -5.21 -2.24 9.04
CA HIS A 86 -4.51 -2.24 10.33
C HIS A 86 -3.35 -1.24 10.44
N CYS A 87 -3.38 -0.15 9.65
CA CYS A 87 -2.32 0.87 9.62
C CYS A 87 -2.10 1.58 10.97
N HIS A 88 -3.07 1.50 11.88
CA HIS A 88 -2.93 2.01 13.25
C HIS A 88 -1.75 1.39 14.00
N TYR A 89 -1.35 0.14 13.72
CA TYR A 89 -0.15 -0.47 14.31
C TYR A 89 1.16 0.11 13.76
N LEU A 90 1.12 0.84 12.65
CA LEU A 90 2.28 1.41 11.98
C LEU A 90 2.53 2.87 12.38
N SER A 91 1.82 3.37 13.39
CA SER A 91 1.83 4.79 13.77
C SER A 91 3.17 5.30 14.29
N TYR A 92 4.00 4.41 14.86
CA TYR A 92 5.34 4.72 15.37
C TYR A 92 6.48 4.35 14.40
N VAL A 93 6.14 3.91 13.18
CA VAL A 93 7.13 3.47 12.19
C VAL A 93 7.69 4.68 11.44
N HIS A 94 9.01 4.75 11.29
CA HIS A 94 9.72 5.81 10.58
C HIS A 94 9.87 5.51 9.09
N THR A 95 10.10 4.25 8.70
CA THR A 95 10.23 3.86 7.30
C THR A 95 9.20 2.82 6.91
N VAL A 96 8.40 3.12 5.89
CA VAL A 96 7.39 2.21 5.36
C VAL A 96 7.64 1.99 3.87
N ASP A 97 7.98 0.75 3.52
CA ASP A 97 8.14 0.33 2.13
C ASP A 97 6.87 -0.37 1.62
N LEU A 98 6.12 0.28 0.74
CA LEU A 98 4.92 -0.26 0.08
C LEU A 98 5.13 -0.46 -1.42
N SER A 99 6.40 -0.52 -1.85
CA SER A 99 6.73 -0.66 -3.27
C SER A 99 6.24 -1.98 -3.87
N ASN A 100 6.02 -2.01 -5.18
CA ASN A 100 5.66 -3.21 -5.94
C ASN A 100 4.35 -3.86 -5.44
N ASN A 101 3.31 -3.05 -5.31
CA ASN A 101 1.97 -3.49 -4.93
C ASN A 101 0.95 -3.03 -5.99
N ASN A 102 -0.34 -3.18 -5.69
CA ASN A 102 -1.43 -2.78 -6.59
C ASN A 102 -2.31 -1.69 -5.94
N LEU A 103 -1.71 -0.85 -5.10
CA LEU A 103 -2.41 0.23 -4.41
C LEU A 103 -2.87 1.28 -5.42
N SER A 104 -4.02 1.88 -5.14
CA SER A 104 -4.60 2.97 -5.93
C SER A 104 -4.81 4.19 -5.06
N CYS A 105 -5.27 5.30 -5.64
CA CYS A 105 -5.61 6.52 -4.89
C CYS A 105 -6.60 6.26 -3.73
N ARG A 106 -7.43 5.20 -3.82
CA ARG A 106 -8.38 4.79 -2.76
C ARG A 106 -7.70 4.33 -1.48
N SER A 107 -6.45 3.88 -1.56
CA SER A 107 -5.69 3.38 -0.42
C SER A 107 -4.98 4.49 0.34
N LEU A 108 -4.78 5.67 -0.27
CA LEU A 108 -4.05 6.79 0.34
C LEU A 108 -4.67 7.28 1.66
N PRO A 109 -6.00 7.47 1.80
CA PRO A 109 -6.59 7.91 3.06
C PRO A 109 -6.32 6.96 4.24
N GLN A 110 -6.09 5.68 3.96
CA GLN A 110 -5.82 4.66 4.98
C GLN A 110 -4.42 4.81 5.59
N LEU A 111 -3.53 5.59 4.96
CA LEU A 111 -2.19 5.90 5.45
C LEU A 111 -2.18 6.97 6.55
N HIS A 112 -3.34 7.55 6.89
CA HIS A 112 -3.45 8.60 7.92
C HIS A 112 -2.77 8.27 9.26
N PRO A 113 -2.77 7.03 9.76
CA PRO A 113 -2.11 6.72 11.02
C PRO A 113 -0.57 6.83 11.01
N LEU A 114 0.08 6.94 9.84
CA LEU A 114 1.55 6.97 9.68
C LEU A 114 2.20 8.32 10.09
N GLN A 115 1.80 8.89 11.23
CA GLN A 115 2.18 10.24 11.64
C GLN A 115 3.68 10.41 11.98
N CYS A 116 4.36 9.34 12.39
CA CYS A 116 5.81 9.32 12.63
C CYS A 116 6.63 8.89 11.39
N CYS A 117 5.98 8.56 10.28
CA CYS A 117 6.68 8.11 9.08
C CYS A 117 7.51 9.24 8.46
N GLN A 118 8.80 8.99 8.30
CA GLN A 118 9.78 9.87 7.68
C GLN A 118 10.06 9.50 6.23
N VAL A 119 10.01 8.20 5.91
CA VAL A 119 10.29 7.67 4.57
C VAL A 119 9.15 6.78 4.14
N LEU A 120 8.40 7.22 3.13
CA LEU A 120 7.31 6.46 2.54
C LEU A 120 7.63 6.15 1.08
N LYS A 121 7.71 4.86 0.76
CA LYS A 121 7.93 4.40 -0.61
C LYS A 121 6.65 3.75 -1.14
N LEU A 122 6.15 4.27 -2.25
CA LEU A 122 4.94 3.84 -2.97
C LEU A 122 5.26 3.49 -4.43
N GLU A 123 6.51 3.09 -4.70
CA GLU A 123 7.00 2.80 -6.04
C GLU A 123 6.26 1.63 -6.68
N ASN A 124 6.13 1.60 -8.01
CA ASN A 124 5.52 0.49 -8.75
C ASN A 124 4.13 0.12 -8.18
N ASN A 125 3.23 1.10 -8.13
CA ASN A 125 1.82 0.93 -7.75
C ASN A 125 0.92 1.49 -8.86
N ASN A 126 -0.39 1.51 -8.63
CA ASN A 126 -1.40 2.01 -9.58
C ASN A 126 -2.01 3.34 -9.11
N ILE A 127 -1.20 4.24 -8.54
CA ILE A 127 -1.68 5.54 -8.03
C ILE A 127 -1.87 6.48 -9.21
N GLU A 128 -3.11 6.85 -9.50
CA GLU A 128 -3.47 7.78 -10.58
C GLU A 128 -3.60 9.24 -10.11
N SER A 129 -3.91 9.44 -8.83
CA SER A 129 -4.10 10.75 -8.20
C SER A 129 -3.66 10.70 -6.73
N LEU A 130 -3.16 11.82 -6.24
CA LEU A 130 -2.77 12.04 -4.85
C LEU A 130 -3.93 12.58 -4.00
N ARG A 131 -5.15 12.63 -4.56
CA ARG A 131 -6.35 12.98 -3.81
C ARG A 131 -6.55 12.02 -2.64
N GLY A 132 -6.68 12.59 -1.44
CA GLY A 132 -6.82 11.82 -0.21
C GLY A 132 -5.48 11.39 0.42
N MET A 133 -4.35 11.88 -0.10
CA MET A 133 -3.08 11.79 0.62
C MET A 133 -3.21 12.47 1.98
N PRO A 134 -2.96 11.76 3.10
CA PRO A 134 -3.06 12.34 4.43
C PRO A 134 -1.91 13.33 4.67
N THR A 135 -2.17 14.29 5.55
CA THR A 135 -1.11 15.13 6.10
C THR A 135 -0.20 14.28 6.98
N LEU A 136 1.03 14.06 6.54
CA LEU A 136 2.06 13.32 7.27
C LEU A 136 3.13 14.32 7.75
N MET A 137 3.00 14.79 8.99
CA MET A 137 3.84 15.87 9.52
C MET A 137 5.32 15.50 9.65
N SER A 138 5.64 14.22 9.81
CA SER A 138 7.03 13.77 9.94
C SER A 138 7.66 13.33 8.61
N LEU A 139 6.95 13.41 7.49
CA LEU A 139 7.40 12.85 6.22
C LEU A 139 8.48 13.72 5.59
N HIS A 140 9.64 13.14 5.31
CA HIS A 140 10.78 13.78 4.68
C HIS A 140 10.99 13.29 3.25
N ILE A 141 10.80 11.99 3.00
CA ILE A 141 11.05 11.36 1.70
C ILE A 141 9.78 10.64 1.26
N LEU A 142 9.28 11.02 0.08
CA LEU A 142 8.16 10.37 -0.59
C LEU A 142 8.60 9.88 -1.97
N SER A 143 8.55 8.57 -2.18
CA SER A 143 8.80 7.97 -3.49
C SER A 143 7.49 7.49 -4.11
N LEU A 144 7.12 8.09 -5.24
CA LEU A 144 5.93 7.77 -6.04
C LEU A 144 6.33 7.27 -7.44
N ARG A 145 7.58 6.84 -7.60
CA ARG A 145 8.14 6.38 -8.87
C ARG A 145 7.29 5.28 -9.52
N SER A 146 7.18 5.29 -10.84
CA SER A 146 6.46 4.25 -11.61
C SER A 146 5.01 4.06 -11.14
N ASN A 147 4.27 5.15 -11.08
CA ASN A 147 2.82 5.16 -10.89
C ASN A 147 2.15 5.73 -12.15
N ILE A 148 0.87 6.07 -12.06
CA ILE A 148 0.04 6.50 -13.21
C ILE A 148 -0.40 7.97 -13.01
N ILE A 149 0.38 8.75 -12.24
CA ILE A 149 0.06 10.14 -11.93
C ILE A 149 0.21 10.97 -13.20
N SER A 150 -0.92 11.44 -13.73
CA SER A 150 -0.95 12.04 -15.07
C SER A 150 -0.79 13.55 -15.08
N SER A 151 -1.17 14.24 -13.99
CA SER A 151 -1.13 15.69 -13.89
C SER A 151 -0.10 16.14 -12.87
N ALA A 152 0.73 17.13 -13.24
CA ALA A 152 1.66 17.76 -12.31
C ALA A 152 0.95 18.54 -11.20
N GLU A 153 -0.30 18.95 -11.39
CA GLU A 153 -1.07 19.66 -10.37
C GLU A 153 -1.36 18.82 -9.11
N GLU A 154 -1.25 17.50 -9.20
CA GLU A 154 -1.46 16.59 -8.08
C GLU A 154 -0.48 16.84 -6.93
N VAL A 155 0.69 17.46 -7.20
CA VAL A 155 1.65 17.86 -6.15
C VAL A 155 1.06 18.86 -5.15
N LYS A 156 0.00 19.59 -5.52
CA LYS A 156 -0.72 20.51 -4.63
C LYS A 156 -1.30 19.77 -3.41
N PHE A 157 -1.67 18.50 -3.55
CA PHE A 157 -2.14 17.69 -2.43
C PHE A 157 -1.05 17.39 -1.39
N LEU A 158 0.22 17.54 -1.75
CA LEU A 158 1.36 17.35 -0.86
C LEU A 158 1.73 18.65 -0.09
N GLN A 159 1.08 19.78 -0.38
CA GLN A 159 1.39 21.09 0.22
C GLN A 159 1.33 21.08 1.76
N LEU A 160 0.49 20.23 2.34
CA LEU A 160 0.33 20.11 3.79
C LEU A 160 1.47 19.32 4.45
N CYS A 161 2.28 18.58 3.69
CA CYS A 161 3.44 17.85 4.22
C CYS A 161 4.65 18.79 4.34
N THR A 162 4.63 19.66 5.36
CA THR A 162 5.58 20.78 5.52
C THR A 162 7.05 20.40 5.73
N HIS A 163 7.33 19.15 6.10
CA HIS A 163 8.69 18.65 6.33
C HIS A 163 9.25 17.85 5.15
N LEU A 164 8.51 17.75 4.05
CA LEU A 164 8.87 16.98 2.88
C LEU A 164 10.07 17.61 2.19
N SER A 165 11.19 16.88 2.13
CA SER A 165 12.46 17.35 1.58
C SER A 165 12.80 16.73 0.22
N SER A 166 12.27 15.52 -0.05
CA SER A 166 12.50 14.79 -1.29
C SER A 166 11.21 14.17 -1.81
N VAL A 167 10.92 14.40 -3.09
CA VAL A 167 9.81 13.78 -3.81
C VAL A 167 10.32 13.14 -5.09
N ASP A 168 10.02 11.87 -5.30
CA ASP A 168 10.31 11.19 -6.56
C ASP A 168 9.01 10.84 -7.30
N LEU A 169 8.81 11.48 -8.45
CA LEU A 169 7.71 11.26 -9.39
C LEU A 169 8.22 10.67 -10.70
N SER A 170 9.47 10.20 -10.77
CA SER A 170 10.06 9.59 -11.96
C SER A 170 9.18 8.46 -12.50
N ASP A 171 9.25 8.21 -13.80
CA ASP A 171 8.46 7.16 -14.46
C ASP A 171 6.92 7.32 -14.32
N ASN A 172 6.43 8.52 -13.98
CA ASN A 172 5.02 8.90 -14.10
C ASN A 172 4.79 9.80 -15.33
N PRO A 173 3.59 9.80 -15.94
CA PRO A 173 3.30 10.75 -17.03
C PRO A 173 3.48 12.23 -16.62
N ALA A 174 3.17 12.58 -15.36
CA ALA A 174 3.38 13.93 -14.82
C ALA A 174 4.85 14.37 -14.81
N ALA A 175 5.82 13.44 -14.83
CA ALA A 175 7.24 13.79 -14.86
C ALA A 175 7.69 14.45 -16.18
N LYS A 176 6.88 14.31 -17.24
CA LYS A 176 7.14 14.93 -18.55
C LYS A 176 6.57 16.34 -18.66
N ASP A 177 5.79 16.77 -17.68
CA ASP A 177 5.20 18.10 -17.65
C ASP A 177 6.28 19.12 -17.27
N GLU A 178 6.52 20.10 -18.15
CA GLU A 178 7.50 21.18 -17.94
C GLU A 178 7.15 22.03 -16.70
N MET A 179 5.86 22.13 -16.36
CA MET A 179 5.38 22.89 -15.21
C MET A 179 5.67 22.20 -13.88
N LEU A 180 6.03 20.91 -13.86
CA LEU A 180 6.20 20.15 -12.62
C LEU A 180 7.23 20.78 -11.67
N GLN A 181 8.39 21.19 -12.20
CA GLN A 181 9.44 21.80 -11.38
C GLN A 181 8.97 23.13 -10.78
N GLU A 182 8.26 23.96 -11.54
CA GLU A 182 7.72 25.24 -11.07
C GLU A 182 6.63 25.04 -10.00
N LEU A 183 5.73 24.08 -10.22
CA LEU A 183 4.68 23.74 -9.27
C LEU A 183 5.26 23.21 -7.95
N VAL A 184 6.27 22.33 -8.01
CA VAL A 184 6.95 21.84 -6.80
C VAL A 184 7.64 23.00 -6.07
N LYS A 185 8.35 23.89 -6.78
CA LYS A 185 8.96 25.07 -6.15
C LYS A 185 7.94 26.03 -5.54
N THR A 186 6.76 26.15 -6.14
CA THR A 186 5.71 27.08 -5.70
C THR A 186 4.91 26.54 -4.51
N PHE A 187 4.51 25.27 -4.56
CA PHE A 187 3.62 24.65 -3.57
C PHE A 187 4.36 23.88 -2.47
N LEU A 188 5.56 23.36 -2.75
CA LEU A 188 6.33 22.50 -1.85
C LEU A 188 7.67 23.17 -1.49
N LEU A 189 7.60 24.28 -0.77
CA LEU A 189 8.76 25.12 -0.41
C LEU A 189 9.85 24.38 0.38
N SER A 190 9.51 23.29 1.07
CA SER A 190 10.44 22.45 1.84
C SER A 190 11.25 21.48 0.98
N VAL A 191 10.79 21.17 -0.24
CA VAL A 191 11.38 20.16 -1.11
C VAL A 191 12.64 20.69 -1.77
N LYS A 192 13.74 19.98 -1.57
CA LYS A 192 15.06 20.29 -2.13
C LYS A 192 15.45 19.35 -3.26
N MET A 193 14.86 18.15 -3.28
CA MET A 193 15.16 17.09 -4.24
C MET A 193 13.88 16.68 -4.96
N LEU A 194 13.88 16.74 -6.29
CA LEU A 194 12.82 16.24 -7.16
C LEU A 194 13.42 15.23 -8.14
N ASN A 195 12.82 14.03 -8.23
CA ASN A 195 13.25 12.98 -9.17
C ASN A 195 14.76 12.66 -9.07
N MET A 196 15.27 12.58 -7.84
CA MET A 196 16.70 12.36 -7.53
C MET A 196 17.65 13.47 -8.01
N SER A 197 17.11 14.62 -8.46
CA SER A 197 17.86 15.81 -8.85
C SER A 197 17.57 16.99 -7.89
N PRO A 198 18.56 17.85 -7.59
CA PRO A 198 18.32 19.05 -6.79
C PRO A 198 17.47 20.06 -7.57
N LEU A 199 16.56 20.74 -6.86
CA LEU A 199 15.70 21.82 -7.39
C LEU A 199 16.42 23.16 -7.47
#